data_AF-A0A7X7SK99-F1
#
_entry.id   AF-A0A7X7SK99-F1
#
_cell.length_a   1.000
_cell.length_b   1.000
_cell.length_c   1.000
_cell.angle_alpha   90.00
_cell.angle_beta   90.00
_cell.angle_gamma   90.00
#
_symmetry.space_group_name_H-M   'P 1'
#
loop_
_entity.id
_entity.type
_entity.pdbx_description
1 polymer ?
#
loop_
_entity_poly.entity_id
_entity_poly.type
_entity_poly.pdbx_seq_one_letter_code
_entity_poly.pdbx_strand_id
1 'polypeptide(L)' 'RTVSAIEPIVRVSWADIDGESATPGGLLLTPGINVYFGPLNRLMINYDVWRGADDSIDPESLKIMLQAAF' A
#
# COMPACT_ATOMS: atom_id res chain seq x y z
N ARG A 1 13.41 7.01 -24.63
CA ARG A 1 13.10 7.28 -23.20
C ARG A 1 12.45 6.03 -22.63
N THR A 2 12.92 5.54 -21.47
CA THR A 2 12.49 4.25 -20.89
C THR A 2 11.24 4.35 -20.02
N VAL A 3 10.95 5.53 -19.44
CA VAL A 3 9.75 5.79 -18.63
C VAL A 3 8.66 6.43 -19.48
N SER A 4 7.44 5.88 -19.46
CA SER A 4 6.28 6.36 -20.20
C SER A 4 5.33 7.20 -19.35
N ALA A 5 5.13 6.83 -18.08
CA ALA A 5 4.25 7.55 -17.15
C ALA A 5 4.65 7.30 -15.69
N ILE A 6 4.20 8.21 -14.82
CA ILE A 6 4.31 8.13 -13.37
C ILE A 6 2.92 8.39 -12.80
N GLU A 7 2.43 7.49 -11.95
CA GLU A 7 1.12 7.58 -11.32
C GLU A 7 1.29 7.50 -9.79
N PRO A 8 1.12 8.61 -9.05
CA PRO A 8 1.04 8.56 -7.60
C PRO A 8 -0.28 7.93 -7.16
N ILE A 9 -0.22 7.12 -6.10
CA ILE A 9 -1.40 6.47 -5.51
C ILE A 9 -1.40 6.71 -4.02
N VAL A 10 -2.58 6.95 -3.47
CA VAL A 10 -2.83 6.87 -2.04
C VAL A 10 -4.05 5.99 -1.84
N ARG A 11 -3.92 4.97 -1.00
CA ARG A 11 -5.05 4.13 -0.58
C ARG A 11 -5.25 4.28 0.92
N VAL A 12 -6.51 4.41 1.30
CA VAL A 12 -6.95 4.40 2.69
C VAL A 12 -7.90 3.23 2.85
N SER A 13 -7.60 2.37 3.81
CA SER A 13 -8.47 1.24 4.18
C SER A 13 -8.77 1.31 5.68
N TRP A 14 -9.98 0.93 6.05
CA TRP A 14 -10.38 0.75 7.44
C TRP A 14 -10.79 -0.71 7.64
N ALA A 15 -10.41 -1.29 8.77
CA ALA A 15 -10.89 -2.60 9.17
C ALA A 15 -11.51 -2.51 10.56
N ASP A 16 -12.71 -3.07 10.68
CA ASP A 16 -13.36 -3.35 11.95
C ASP A 16 -13.28 -4.86 12.19
N ILE A 17 -12.80 -5.28 13.36
CA ILE A 17 -12.55 -6.68 13.67
C ILE A 17 -13.46 -7.07 14.83
N ASP A 18 -14.59 -7.69 14.51
CA ASP A 18 -15.53 -8.21 15.49
C ASP A 18 -14.98 -9.48 16.18
N GLY A 19 -15.03 -9.54 17.53
CA GLY A 19 -14.72 -10.73 18.32
C GLY A 19 -13.89 -10.48 19.59
N GLU A 20 -13.49 -11.55 20.28
CA GLU A 20 -12.64 -11.54 21.49
C GLU A 20 -11.18 -11.09 21.21
N SER A 21 -10.91 -10.53 20.02
CA SER A 21 -9.58 -10.05 19.66
C SER A 21 -9.25 -8.79 20.47
N ALA A 22 -8.05 -8.73 21.05
CA ALA A 22 -7.61 -7.60 21.85
C ALA A 22 -7.42 -6.29 21.05
N THR A 23 -7.48 -6.33 19.72
CA THR A 23 -7.17 -5.19 18.84
C THR A 23 -8.44 -4.69 18.13
N PRO A 24 -8.96 -3.49 18.46
CA PRO A 24 -10.31 -3.04 18.08
C PRO A 24 -10.44 -2.49 16.64
N GLY A 25 -9.74 -3.08 15.67
CA GLY A 25 -9.67 -2.56 14.30
C GLY A 25 -8.74 -1.36 14.14
N GLY A 26 -8.77 -0.72 12.96
CA GLY A 26 -7.88 0.40 12.66
C GLY A 26 -7.80 0.81 11.19
N LEU A 27 -6.88 1.75 10.94
CA LEU A 27 -6.64 2.39 9.65
C LEU A 27 -5.34 1.88 9.01
N LEU A 28 -5.41 1.52 7.73
CA LEU A 28 -4.23 1.31 6.88
C LEU A 28 -4.12 2.45 5.87
N LEU A 29 -3.01 3.19 5.92
CA LEU A 29 -2.64 4.18 4.91
C LEU A 29 -1.52 3.61 4.03
N THR A 30 -1.74 3.61 2.72
CA THR A 30 -0.76 3.17 1.71
C THR A 30 -0.49 4.30 0.70
N PRO A 31 0.50 5.19 0.92
CA PRO A 31 1.10 5.95 -0.17
C PRO A 31 1.90 5.04 -1.11
N GLY A 32 1.91 5.39 -2.40
CA GLY A 32 2.67 4.67 -3.39
C GLY A 32 2.83 5.40 -4.71
N ILE A 33 3.59 4.78 -5.59
CA ILE A 33 3.89 5.26 -6.94
C ILE A 33 3.99 4.08 -7.90
N ASN A 34 3.38 4.22 -9.07
CA ASN A 34 3.60 3.35 -10.21
C ASN A 34 4.47 4.08 -11.24
N VAL A 35 5.55 3.43 -11.67
CA VAL A 35 6.40 3.87 -12.77
C VAL A 35 6.18 2.94 -13.95
N TYR A 36 5.65 3.48 -15.04
CA TYR A 36 5.33 2.72 -16.24
C TYR A 36 6.49 2.77 -17.25
N PHE A 37 6.81 1.61 -17.83
CA PHE A 37 7.78 1.45 -18.92
C PHE A 37 7.10 1.18 -20.27
N GLY A 38 5.78 1.06 -20.27
CA GLY A 38 4.91 0.82 -21.41
C GLY A 38 3.46 0.65 -20.93
N PRO A 39 2.51 0.33 -21.83
CA PRO A 39 1.09 0.20 -21.44
C PRO A 39 0.81 -0.93 -20.44
N LEU A 40 1.65 -1.97 -20.41
CA LEU A 40 1.40 -3.18 -19.61
C LEU A 40 2.49 -3.47 -18.56
N ASN A 41 3.60 -2.73 -18.59
CA ASN A 41 4.79 -2.98 -17.76
C ASN A 41 4.99 -1.82 -16.77
N ARG A 42 5.06 -2.14 -15.48
CA ARG A 42 5.24 -1.14 -14.42
C ARG A 42 6.01 -1.67 -13.21
N LEU A 43 6.75 -0.77 -12.56
CA LEU A 43 7.27 -0.95 -11.21
C LEU A 43 6.34 -0.22 -10.23
N MET A 44 5.92 -0.90 -9.17
CA MET A 44 5.03 -0.36 -8.14
C MET A 44 5.79 -0.34 -6.81
N ILE A 45 5.79 0.82 -6.15
CA ILE A 45 6.41 0.99 -4.83
C ILE A 45 5.33 1.53 -3.91
N ASN A 46 5.04 0.81 -2.83
CA ASN A 46 4.04 1.18 -1.84
C ASN A 46 4.64 1.08 -0.43
N TYR A 47 4.22 1.95 0.47
CA TYR A 47 4.61 1.91 1.86
C TYR A 47 3.33 1.92 2.71
N ASP A 48 3.15 0.88 3.52
CA ASP A 48 1.99 0.67 4.36
C ASP A 48 2.28 1.14 5.78
N VAL A 49 1.38 1.93 6.37
CA VAL A 49 1.38 2.32 7.78
C VAL A 49 0.04 1.95 8.38
N TRP A 50 0.05 1.06 9.37
CA TRP A 50 -1.15 0.70 10.13
C TRP A 50 -1.22 1.51 11.43
N ARG A 51 -2.43 1.98 11.75
CA ARG A 51 -2.78 2.65 13.00
C ARG A 51 -3.91 1.86 13.67
N GLY A 52 -3.55 1.08 14.69
CA GLY A 52 -4.52 0.38 15.52
C GLY A 52 -5.27 1.34 16.44
N ALA A 53 -6.51 1.00 16.79
CA ALA A 53 -7.33 1.81 17.71
C ALA A 53 -6.88 1.74 19.19
N ASP A 54 -5.95 0.85 19.54
CA ASP A 54 -5.49 0.57 20.90
C ASP A 54 -4.12 1.17 21.28
N ASP A 55 -3.66 2.21 20.57
CA ASP A 55 -2.37 2.89 20.82
C ASP A 55 -1.15 1.92 20.75
N SER A 56 -1.30 0.82 20.02
CA SER A 56 -0.26 -0.18 19.76
C SER A 56 0.82 0.35 18.82
N ILE A 57 2.00 -0.29 18.83
CA ILE A 57 3.13 0.02 17.91
C ILE A 57 2.60 0.06 16.48
N ASP A 58 2.90 1.14 15.74
CA ASP A 58 2.53 1.26 14.32
C ASP A 58 3.37 0.31 13.46
N PRO A 59 2.84 -0.82 12.96
CA PRO A 59 3.59 -1.64 12.05
C PRO A 59 3.63 -0.99 10.66
N GLU A 60 4.79 -1.10 10.03
CA GLU A 60 5.08 -0.53 8.72
C GLU A 60 5.60 -1.60 7.75
N SER A 61 5.36 -1.41 6.45
CA SER A 61 5.82 -2.35 5.42
C SER A 61 6.11 -1.67 4.09
N LEU A 62 7.32 -1.85 3.56
CA LEU A 62 7.67 -1.46 2.19
C LEU A 62 7.39 -2.61 1.21
N LYS A 63 6.69 -2.30 0.13
CA LYS A 63 6.34 -3.25 -0.94
C LYS A 63 6.84 -2.74 -2.28
N ILE A 64 7.61 -3.58 -2.96
CA ILE A 64 8.10 -3.34 -4.31
C ILE A 64 7.61 -4.49 -5.19
N MET A 65 6.94 -4.17 -6.29
CA MET A 65 6.41 -5.17 -7.23
C MET A 65 6.73 -4.77 -8.67
N LEU A 66 7.27 -5.71 -9.43
CA LEU A 66 7.39 -5.59 -10.88
C LEU A 66 6.24 -6.34 -11.55
N GLN A 67 5.52 -5.66 -12.44
CA GLN A 67 4.58 -6.29 -13.36
C GLN A 67 5.20 -6.29 -14.75
N ALA A 68 5.43 -7.50 -15.28
CA ALA A 68 5.85 -7.73 -16.65
C ALA A 68 4.76 -8.52 -17.40
N ALA A 69 4.33 -8.01 -18.54
CA ALA A 69 3.33 -8.63 -19.40
C ALA A 69 3.83 -8.67 -20.85
N PHE A 70 3.58 -9.79 -21.52
CA PHE A 70 4.06 -10.12 -22.87
C PHE A 70 2.94 -10.70 -23.72
#